data_AF-A0A2C1JVX6-F1
#
_entry.id   AF-A0A2C1JVX6-F1
#
_cell.length_a   1.000
_cell.length_b   1.000
_cell.length_c   1.000
_cell.angle_alpha   90.00
_cell.angle_beta   90.00
_cell.angle_gamma   90.00
#
_symmetry.space_group_name_H-M   'P 1'
#
loop_
_entity.id
_entity.type
_entity.pdbx_description
1 polymer ?
#
loop_
_entity_poly.entity_id
_entity_poly.type
_entity_poly.pdbx_seq_one_letter_code
_entity_poly.pdbx_strand_id
1 'polypeptide(L)'
;MKNLLLFLLVILLAIFPLFLQKDAEFGGADGQAEEMIGELAPSYEPWFSSIWEPPSGEIESLLFSLQAAAGAIFIGYVIGFGRARKKYSSKE
;
A
#
# COMPACT_ATOMS: atom_id res chain seq x y z
N MET A 1 19.80 1.41 17.78
CA MET A 1 20.66 0.50 17.00
C MET A 1 20.04 -0.86 16.74
N LYS A 2 19.38 -1.50 17.73
CA LYS A 2 18.89 -2.89 17.64
C LYS A 2 18.02 -3.23 16.41
N ASN A 3 17.28 -2.25 15.87
CA ASN A 3 16.40 -2.45 14.70
C ASN A 3 16.84 -1.66 13.46
N LEU A 4 18.01 -1.02 13.49
CA LEU A 4 18.50 -0.19 12.38
C LEU A 4 18.71 -1.02 11.11
N LEU A 5 19.23 -2.24 11.27
CA LEU A 5 19.43 -3.18 10.16
C LEU A 5 18.09 -3.54 9.48
N LEU A 6 17.06 -3.85 10.27
CA LEU A 6 15.73 -4.16 9.74
C LEU A 6 15.12 -2.96 9.02
N PHE A 7 15.27 -1.76 9.57
CA PHE A 7 14.80 -0.54 8.93
C PHE A 7 15.49 -0.28 7.59
N LEU A 8 16.82 -0.43 7.53
CA LEU A 8 17.58 -0.33 6.29
C LEU A 8 17.16 -1.39 5.27
N LEU A 9 16.89 -2.63 5.72
CA LEU A 9 16.42 -3.70 4.85
C LEU A 9 15.04 -3.39 4.26
N VAL A 10 14.12 -2.81 5.03
CA VAL A 10 12.82 -2.35 4.51
C VAL A 10 12.99 -1.24 3.48
N ILE A 11 13.85 -0.25 3.75
CA ILE A 11 14.17 0.81 2.77
C ILE A 11 14.75 0.19 1.49
N LEU A 12 15.68 -0.75 1.63
CA LEU A 12 16.31 -1.40 0.49
C LEU A 12 15.28 -2.20 -0.32
N LEU A 13 14.38 -2.94 0.32
CA LEU A 13 13.30 -3.66 -0.38
C LEU A 13 12.35 -2.72 -1.13
N ALA A 14 12.08 -1.53 -0.62
CA ALA A 14 11.23 -0.55 -1.30
C ALA A 14 11.94 0.13 -2.49
N ILE A 15 13.24 0.40 -2.35
CA ILE A 15 14.00 1.18 -3.35
C ILE A 15 14.62 0.29 -4.43
N PHE A 16 15.08 -0.91 -4.09
CA PHE A 16 15.79 -1.81 -5.00
C PHE A 16 15.02 -2.14 -6.29
N PRO A 17 13.70 -2.44 -6.26
CA PRO A 17 12.92 -2.71 -7.47
C PRO A 17 12.90 -1.54 -8.46
N LEU A 18 12.92 -0.29 -7.98
CA LEU A 18 12.91 0.91 -8.81
C LEU A 18 14.16 1.03 -9.70
N PHE A 19 15.27 0.41 -9.30
CA PHE A 19 16.52 0.42 -10.08
C PHE A 19 16.63 -0.76 -11.06
N LEU A 20 16.04 -1.91 -10.71
CA LEU A 20 16.03 -3.11 -11.55
C LEU A 20 15.03 -2.99 -12.69
N GLN A 21 13.84 -2.46 -12.40
CA GLN A 21 12.71 -2.42 -13.33
C GLN A 21 12.36 -0.96 -13.65
N LYS A 22 13.22 -0.30 -14.42
CA LYS A 22 13.11 1.15 -14.71
C LYS A 22 11.88 1.50 -15.55
N ASP A 23 11.44 0.57 -16.40
CA ASP A 23 10.32 0.75 -17.33
C ASP A 23 9.06 0.02 -16.86
N ALA A 24 9.04 -0.49 -15.62
CA ALA A 24 7.85 -1.14 -15.09
C ALA A 24 6.82 -0.08 -14.65
N GLU A 25 5.56 -0.29 -15.04
CA GLU A 25 4.48 0.66 -14.76
C GLU A 25 3.94 0.61 -13.32
N PHE A 26 4.51 -0.23 -12.44
CA PHE A 26 4.12 -0.40 -11.01
C PHE A 26 2.61 -0.28 -10.76
N GLY A 27 1.81 -0.86 -11.65
CA GLY A 27 0.36 -0.81 -11.61
C GLY A 27 -0.25 -1.76 -10.56
N GLY A 28 -1.57 -1.63 -10.38
CA GLY A 28 -2.34 -2.54 -9.53
C GLY A 28 -2.37 -3.97 -10.09
N ALA A 29 -2.39 -4.96 -9.19
CA ALA A 29 -2.49 -6.36 -9.57
C ALA A 29 -3.84 -6.70 -10.24
N ASP A 30 -4.90 -5.98 -9.86
CA ASP A 30 -6.26 -6.26 -10.33
C ASP A 30 -6.41 -6.04 -11.84
N GLY A 31 -5.77 -5.00 -12.40
CA GLY A 31 -5.78 -4.75 -13.85
C GLY A 31 -5.08 -5.86 -14.65
N GLN A 32 -3.95 -6.37 -14.14
CA GLN A 32 -3.26 -7.52 -14.75
C GLN A 32 -4.10 -8.80 -14.68
N ALA A 33 -4.86 -8.98 -13.60
CA ALA A 33 -5.75 -10.11 -13.45
C ALA A 33 -6.94 -10.03 -14.43
N GLU A 34 -7.51 -8.85 -14.63
CA GLU A 34 -8.61 -8.63 -15.59
C GLU A 34 -8.19 -8.97 -17.03
N GLU A 35 -7.01 -8.50 -17.45
CA GLU A 35 -6.44 -8.81 -18.77
C GLU A 35 -6.28 -10.34 -18.96
N MET A 36 -5.68 -11.01 -17.97
CA MET A 36 -5.47 -12.46 -18.00
C MET A 36 -6.79 -13.25 -18.02
N ILE A 37 -7.83 -12.77 -17.31
CA ILE A 37 -9.16 -13.40 -17.35
C ILE A 37 -9.75 -13.31 -18.76
N GLY A 38 -9.62 -12.16 -19.42
CA GLY A 38 -10.06 -11.98 -20.81
C GLY A 38 -9.38 -12.93 -21.79
N GLU A 39 -8.09 -13.23 -21.59
CA GLU A 39 -7.34 -14.19 -22.40
C GLU A 39 -7.74 -15.65 -22.13
N LEU A 40 -7.89 -16.03 -20.86
CA LEU A 40 -8.17 -17.42 -20.45
C LEU A 40 -9.64 -17.82 -20.66
N ALA A 41 -10.56 -16.88 -20.51
CA ALA A 41 -12.00 -17.11 -20.62
C ALA A 41 -12.67 -16.00 -21.44
N PRO A 42 -12.57 -16.01 -22.77
CA PRO A 42 -13.11 -14.95 -23.63
C PRO A 42 -14.62 -14.75 -23.55
N SER A 43 -15.36 -15.76 -23.05
CA SER A 43 -16.80 -15.70 -22.83
C SER A 43 -17.19 -15.26 -21.42
N TYR A 44 -16.24 -14.91 -20.57
CA TYR A 44 -16.49 -14.45 -19.21
C TYR A 44 -17.05 -13.02 -19.23
N GLU A 45 -18.20 -12.83 -18.57
CA GLU A 45 -18.76 -11.50 -18.34
C GLU A 45 -18.54 -11.08 -16.88
N PRO A 46 -18.05 -9.86 -16.62
CA PRO A 46 -17.91 -9.34 -15.27
C PRO A 46 -19.25 -9.35 -14.53
N TRP A 47 -19.30 -10.00 -13.37
CA TRP A 47 -20.49 -10.06 -12.51
C TRP A 47 -20.71 -8.79 -11.68
N PHE A 48 -19.75 -7.86 -11.69
CA PHE A 48 -19.80 -6.59 -11.00
C PHE A 48 -19.08 -5.52 -11.83
N SER A 49 -19.58 -4.29 -11.75
CA SER A 49 -18.96 -3.10 -12.32
C SER A 49 -18.85 -2.03 -11.24
N SER A 50 -17.76 -1.28 -11.22
CA SER A 50 -17.55 -0.15 -10.32
C SER A 50 -18.71 0.84 -10.41
N ILE A 51 -19.32 1.20 -9.26
CA ILE A 51 -20.38 2.23 -9.19
C ILE A 51 -19.80 3.61 -9.50
N TRP A 52 -18.51 3.80 -9.21
CA TRP A 52 -17.76 5.02 -9.46
C TRP A 52 -16.29 4.69 -9.66
N GLU A 53 -15.67 5.35 -10.63
CA GLU A 53 -14.23 5.29 -10.88
C GLU A 53 -13.64 6.71 -10.84
N PRO A 54 -12.40 6.86 -10.36
CA PRO A 54 -11.69 8.13 -10.41
C PRO A 54 -11.63 8.66 -11.84
N PRO A 55 -11.87 9.96 -12.07
CA PRO A 55 -11.86 10.52 -13.42
C PRO A 55 -10.46 10.58 -14.05
N SER A 56 -9.40 10.27 -13.29
CA SER A 56 -8.04 10.05 -13.79
C SER A 56 -7.24 9.14 -12.86
N GLY A 57 -6.24 8.45 -13.40
CA GLY A 57 -5.29 7.63 -12.61
C GLY A 57 -4.44 8.45 -11.62
N GLU A 58 -4.27 9.76 -11.88
CA GLU A 58 -3.63 10.67 -10.92
C GLU A 58 -4.47 10.84 -9.65
N ILE A 59 -5.80 10.97 -9.81
CA ILE A 59 -6.72 11.10 -8.68
C ILE A 59 -6.80 9.78 -7.91
N GLU A 60 -6.80 8.65 -8.61
CA GLU A 60 -6.68 7.32 -8.00
C GLU A 60 -5.42 7.21 -7.13
N SER A 61 -4.26 7.54 -7.69
CA SER A 61 -2.97 7.52 -6.99
C SER A 61 -2.94 8.46 -5.78
N LEU A 62 -3.58 9.63 -5.89
CA LEU A 62 -3.73 10.58 -4.79
C LEU A 62 -4.60 10.01 -3.66
N LEU A 63 -5.73 9.36 -3.99
CA LEU A 63 -6.59 8.73 -3.00
C LEU A 63 -5.87 7.59 -2.28
N PHE A 64 -5.13 6.76 -3.00
CA PHE A 64 -4.29 5.72 -2.37
C PHE A 64 -3.21 6.31 -1.47
N SER A 65 -2.54 7.37 -1.90
CA SER A 65 -1.53 8.06 -1.10
C SER A 65 -2.12 8.66 0.18
N LEU A 66 -3.32 9.23 0.09
CA LEU A 66 -4.03 9.76 1.25
C LEU A 66 -4.43 8.65 2.23
N GLN A 67 -4.93 7.53 1.73
CA GLN A 67 -5.24 6.35 2.55
C GLN A 67 -3.99 5.82 3.25
N ALA A 68 -2.86 5.73 2.54
CA ALA A 68 -1.58 5.31 3.10
C ALA A 68 -1.11 6.27 4.21
N ALA A 69 -1.21 7.58 4.00
CA ALA A 69 -0.86 8.59 5.00
C ALA A 69 -1.75 8.50 6.25
N ALA A 70 -3.06 8.36 6.07
CA ALA A 70 -4.01 8.18 7.18
C ALA A 70 -3.72 6.89 7.96
N GLY A 71 -3.45 5.77 7.27
CA GLY A 71 -3.05 4.51 7.88
C GLY A 71 -1.75 4.61 8.67
N ALA A 72 -0.74 5.31 8.13
CA ALA A 72 0.52 5.54 8.83
C ALA A 72 0.33 6.37 10.11
N ILE A 73 -0.49 7.42 10.07
CA ILE A 73 -0.85 8.23 11.24
C ILE A 73 -1.52 7.35 12.30
N PHE A 74 -2.50 6.54 11.89
CA PHE A 74 -3.23 5.66 12.80
C PHE A 74 -2.30 4.64 13.48
N ILE A 75 -1.46 3.94 12.70
CA ILE A 75 -0.48 2.98 13.24
C ILE A 75 0.49 3.69 14.19
N GLY A 76 1.01 4.85 13.80
CA GLY A 76 1.89 5.67 14.63
C GLY A 76 1.25 6.07 15.95
N TYR A 77 -0.02 6.49 15.92
CA TYR A 77 -0.79 6.83 17.11
C TYR A 77 -0.95 5.63 18.06
N VAL A 78 -1.34 4.46 17.56
CA VAL A 78 -1.52 3.24 18.37
C VAL A 78 -0.22 2.83 19.06
N ILE A 79 0.90 2.82 18.32
CA ILE A 79 2.23 2.49 18.86
C ILE A 79 2.65 3.53 19.92
N GLY A 80 2.45 4.81 19.62
CA GLY A 80 2.78 5.93 20.51
C GLY A 80 1.98 5.87 21.81
N PHE A 81 0.67 5.70 21.70
CA PHE A 81 -0.25 5.56 22.83
C PHE A 81 0.10 4.35 23.70
N GLY A 82 0.40 3.19 23.09
CA GLY A 82 0.84 2.00 23.82
C GLY A 82 2.12 2.23 24.64
N ARG A 83 3.11 2.93 24.07
CA ARG A 83 4.34 3.30 24.81
C ARG A 83 4.04 4.30 25.94
N ALA A 84 3.18 5.29 25.69
CA ALA A 84 2.79 6.27 26.69
C ALA A 84 2.07 5.61 27.87
N ARG A 85 1.07 4.77 27.59
CA ARG A 85 0.32 4.01 28.61
C ARG A 85 1.27 3.20 29.49
N LYS A 86 2.20 2.44 28.91
CA LYS A 86 3.18 1.66 29.69
C LYS A 86 4.08 2.54 30.56
N LYS A 87 4.49 3.71 30.07
CA LYS A 87 5.38 4.63 30.80
C LYS A 87 4.68 5.33 31.96
N TYR A 88 3.41 5.67 31.82
CA TYR A 88 2.66 6.41 32.83
C TYR A 88 1.81 5.54 33.76
N SER A 89 1.58 4.27 33.42
CA SER A 89 0.87 3.30 34.28
C SER A 89 1.70 2.77 35.46
N SER A 90 3.02 3.02 35.52
CA SER A 90 3.88 2.59 36.64
C SER A 90 4.29 3.74 37.58
N LYS A 91 3.63 4.89 37.48
CA LYS A 91 3.92 6.08 38.29
C LYS A 91 2.92 6.30 39.44
N GLU A 92 2.08 5.30 39.71
CA GLU A 92 1.35 5.13 40.97
C GLU A 92 1.99 4.00 41.78
#